data_AF-A0A8S3HWI1-F1
#
_entry.id   AF-A0A8S3HWI1-F1
#
_cell.length_a   1.000
_cell.length_b   1.000
_cell.length_c   1.000
_cell.angle_alpha   90.00
_cell.angle_beta   90.00
_cell.angle_gamma   90.00
#
_symmetry.space_group_name_H-M   'P 1'
#
loop_
_entity.id
_entity.type
_entity.pdbx_description
1 polymer ?
#
loop_
_entity_poly.entity_id
_entity_poly.type
_entity_poly.pdbx_seq_one_letter_code
_entity_poly.pdbx_strand_id
1 'polypeptide(L)'
;MLQAVVKCSRKRFQITQQGDPVEFLAWFLNSLHLTLNGTKKSNSSIVYKAFQGKMKIYTRKIPPIDLSEDEKRKLLAIEEYREYDEETPYLFLSVDLPPPPLFRDEFKESIIPQVPLFQILTKFDGQTAQEHKTYKDNFLKRYEIRKLPPYLILCFRVKLPIYIEFLN
;
A
#
# COMPACT_ATOMS: atom_id res chain seq x y z
N MET A 1 4.18 -10.20 -26.98
CA MET A 1 3.97 -9.28 -25.83
C MET A 1 5.14 -9.32 -24.85
N LEU A 2 5.49 -10.49 -24.27
CA LEU A 2 6.57 -10.60 -23.27
C LEU A 2 7.96 -10.13 -23.74
N GLN A 3 8.35 -10.41 -25.00
CA GLN A 3 9.62 -9.90 -25.55
C GLN A 3 9.69 -8.36 -25.58
N ALA A 4 8.56 -7.69 -25.86
CA ALA A 4 8.47 -6.22 -25.83
C ALA A 4 8.59 -5.69 -24.40
N VAL A 5 7.99 -6.39 -23.43
CA VAL A 5 8.15 -6.09 -22.00
C VAL A 5 9.62 -6.15 -21.59
N VAL A 6 10.35 -7.20 -21.95
CA VAL A 6 11.79 -7.32 -21.65
C VAL A 6 12.58 -6.14 -22.22
N LYS A 7 12.30 -5.76 -23.47
CA LYS A 7 12.97 -4.64 -24.14
C LYS A 7 12.64 -3.29 -23.51
N CYS A 8 11.36 -2.99 -23.29
CA CYS A 8 10.89 -1.72 -22.74
C CYS A 8 11.27 -1.54 -21.26
N SER A 9 11.35 -2.64 -20.50
CA SER A 9 11.75 -2.63 -19.09
C SER A 9 13.27 -2.69 -18.89
N ARG A 10 14.07 -2.68 -19.97
CA ARG A 10 15.53 -2.81 -19.94
C ARG A 10 16.00 -4.06 -19.17
N LYS A 11 15.37 -5.20 -19.46
CA LYS A 11 15.62 -6.52 -18.83
C LYS A 11 15.27 -6.60 -17.34
N ARG A 12 14.53 -5.63 -16.78
CA ARG A 12 14.00 -5.72 -15.39
C ARG A 12 13.01 -6.88 -15.24
N PHE A 13 12.12 -7.07 -16.20
CA PHE A 13 11.16 -8.19 -16.21
C PHE A 13 11.57 -9.20 -17.27
N GLN A 14 12.20 -10.31 -16.85
CA GLN A 14 12.67 -11.38 -17.73
C GLN A 14 11.62 -12.48 -17.87
N ILE A 15 11.69 -13.24 -18.97
CA ILE A 15 10.75 -14.35 -19.23
C ILE A 15 11.15 -15.60 -18.43
N THR A 16 12.45 -15.75 -18.16
CA THR A 16 13.05 -16.90 -17.50
C THR A 16 12.99 -16.82 -15.97
N GLN A 17 12.70 -15.64 -15.41
CA GLN A 17 12.67 -15.41 -13.97
C GLN A 17 11.29 -14.88 -13.56
N GLN A 18 10.68 -15.51 -12.56
CA GLN A 18 9.46 -14.99 -11.94
C GLN A 18 9.79 -13.72 -11.14
N GLY A 19 8.97 -12.68 -11.31
CA GLY A 19 9.08 -11.42 -10.57
C GLY A 19 7.79 -11.11 -9.81
N ASP A 20 7.81 -10.03 -9.02
CA ASP A 20 6.62 -9.58 -8.29
C ASP A 20 5.56 -9.04 -9.27
N PRO A 21 4.34 -9.63 -9.30
CA PRO A 21 3.26 -9.16 -10.17
C PRO A 21 2.81 -7.72 -9.86
N VAL A 22 2.90 -7.27 -8.61
CA VAL A 22 2.52 -5.90 -8.21
C VAL A 22 3.54 -4.90 -8.75
N GLU A 23 4.82 -5.23 -8.67
CA GLU A 23 5.90 -4.43 -9.26
C GLU A 23 5.75 -4.34 -10.78
N PHE A 24 5.48 -5.48 -11.43
CA PHE A 24 5.23 -5.54 -12.86
C PHE A 24 4.01 -4.70 -13.26
N LEU A 25 2.89 -4.82 -12.54
CA LEU A 25 1.68 -4.05 -12.81
C LEU A 25 1.93 -2.53 -12.69
N ALA A 26 2.61 -2.12 -11.62
CA ALA A 26 2.92 -0.71 -11.40
C ALA A 26 3.78 -0.14 -12.54
N TRP A 27 4.79 -0.89 -12.98
CA TRP A 27 5.58 -0.52 -14.15
C TRP A 27 4.72 -0.50 -15.42
N PHE A 28 3.93 -1.53 -15.66
CA PHE A 28 3.17 -1.72 -16.89
C PHE A 28 2.12 -0.63 -17.10
N LEU A 29 1.36 -0.27 -16.05
CA LEU A 29 0.38 0.82 -16.12
C LEU A 29 1.05 2.17 -16.40
N ASN A 30 2.19 2.44 -15.76
CA ASN A 30 2.95 3.67 -15.99
C ASN A 30 3.56 3.70 -17.41
N SER A 31 4.12 2.59 -17.88
CA SER A 31 4.65 2.47 -19.24
C SER A 31 3.56 2.64 -20.28
N LEU A 32 2.39 2.01 -20.11
CA LEU A 32 1.25 2.21 -21.01
C LEU A 32 0.76 3.66 -20.99
N HIS A 33 0.68 4.28 -19.81
CA HIS A 33 0.29 5.68 -19.70
C HIS A 33 1.24 6.57 -20.52
N LEU A 34 2.56 6.37 -20.39
CA LEU A 34 3.57 7.16 -21.13
C LEU A 34 3.56 6.89 -22.63
N THR A 35 3.50 5.62 -23.06
CA THR A 35 3.51 5.25 -24.49
C THR A 35 2.26 5.72 -25.22
N LEU A 36 1.13 5.85 -24.53
CA LEU A 36 -0.10 6.42 -25.08
C LEU A 36 -0.15 7.96 -25.01
N ASN A 37 1.02 8.62 -24.90
CA ASN A 37 1.16 10.08 -24.76
C ASN A 37 0.38 10.67 -23.57
N GLY A 38 0.27 9.90 -22.48
CA GLY A 38 -0.28 10.38 -21.23
C GLY A 38 0.52 11.55 -20.67
N THR A 39 -0.19 12.47 -20.03
CA THR A 39 0.39 13.63 -19.35
C THR A 39 0.02 13.59 -17.88
N LYS A 40 0.53 14.53 -17.08
CA LYS A 40 0.13 14.66 -15.67
C LYS A 40 -1.34 15.01 -15.48
N LYS A 41 -2.04 15.45 -16.54
CA LYS A 41 -3.46 15.79 -16.46
C LYS A 41 -4.30 14.54 -16.25
N SER A 42 -5.33 14.64 -15.39
CA SER A 42 -6.34 13.59 -15.28
C SER A 42 -6.97 13.30 -16.64
N ASN A 43 -7.31 12.04 -16.90
CA ASN A 43 -7.93 11.60 -18.16
C ASN A 43 -7.06 11.76 -19.42
N SER A 44 -5.76 12.01 -19.29
CA SER A 44 -4.88 12.17 -20.45
C SER A 44 -4.67 10.89 -21.27
N SER A 45 -4.86 9.72 -20.66
CA SER A 45 -4.76 8.42 -21.33
C SER A 45 -5.86 7.49 -20.85
N ILE A 46 -6.12 6.41 -21.60
CA ILE A 46 -7.11 5.40 -21.22
C ILE A 46 -6.78 4.78 -19.85
N VAL A 47 -5.50 4.65 -19.51
CA VAL A 47 -5.05 4.15 -18.19
C VAL A 47 -5.57 5.05 -17.07
N TYR A 48 -5.41 6.37 -17.20
CA TYR A 48 -5.92 7.29 -16.18
C TYR A 48 -7.46 7.36 -16.19
N LYS A 49 -8.10 7.31 -17.36
CA LYS A 49 -9.57 7.28 -17.45
C LYS A 49 -10.17 6.03 -16.78
N ALA A 50 -9.51 4.88 -16.92
CA ALA A 50 -10.01 3.60 -16.43
C ALA A 50 -9.67 3.32 -14.96
N PHE A 51 -8.43 3.60 -14.54
CA PHE A 51 -7.88 3.13 -13.27
C PHE A 51 -7.53 4.24 -12.27
N GLN A 52 -7.48 5.51 -12.68
CA GLN A 52 -7.07 6.59 -11.76
C GLN A 52 -8.19 6.98 -10.81
N GLY A 53 -8.02 6.65 -9.54
CA GLY A 53 -8.78 7.20 -8.43
C GLY A 53 -8.05 8.36 -7.75
N LYS A 54 -8.68 8.91 -6.71
CA LYS A 54 -8.07 9.87 -5.78
C LYS A 54 -8.30 9.42 -4.36
N MET A 55 -7.27 9.51 -3.54
CA MET A 55 -7.37 9.30 -2.09
C MET A 55 -6.80 10.51 -1.37
N LYS A 56 -7.32 10.73 -0.16
CA LYS A 56 -6.80 11.71 0.78
C LYS A 56 -6.05 10.95 1.87
N ILE A 57 -4.84 11.39 2.16
CA ILE A 57 -3.97 10.78 3.16
C ILE A 57 -3.81 11.78 4.29
N TYR A 58 -4.33 11.45 5.45
CA TYR A 58 -4.09 12.18 6.69
C TYR A 58 -2.84 11.62 7.34
N THR A 59 -1.87 12.46 7.66
CA THR A 59 -0.64 12.06 8.33
C THR A 59 -0.47 12.85 9.62
N ARG A 60 -0.15 12.15 10.70
CA ARG A 60 0.14 12.73 12.02
C ARG A 60 1.39 12.09 12.61
N LYS A 61 2.35 12.89 13.05
CA LYS A 61 3.53 12.38 13.77
C LYS A 61 3.14 11.93 15.18
N ILE A 62 3.68 10.80 15.63
CA ILE A 62 3.46 10.26 16.98
C ILE A 62 4.63 10.69 17.87
N PRO A 63 4.36 11.30 19.04
CA PRO A 63 5.40 11.56 20.04
C PRO A 63 6.10 10.27 20.49
N PRO A 64 7.39 10.34 20.89
CA PRO A 64 8.09 9.22 21.50
C PRO A 64 7.33 8.65 22.71
N ILE A 65 7.36 7.32 22.85
CA ILE A 65 6.60 6.59 23.86
C ILE A 65 7.15 6.86 25.28
N ASP A 66 8.45 7.14 25.39
CA ASP A 66 9.20 7.27 26.64
C ASP A 66 8.98 8.60 27.39
N LEU A 67 8.21 9.54 26.80
CA LEU A 67 7.95 10.85 27.40
C LEU A 67 6.81 10.80 28.42
N SER A 68 6.87 11.69 29.42
CA SER A 68 5.76 11.89 30.35
C SER A 68 4.51 12.44 29.65
N GLU A 69 3.34 12.24 30.25
CA GLU A 69 2.07 12.71 29.66
C GLU A 69 2.03 14.23 29.46
N ASP A 70 2.67 14.99 30.35
CA ASP A 70 2.76 16.45 30.23
C ASP A 70 3.67 16.88 29.07
N GLU A 71 4.77 16.15 28.83
CA GLU A 71 5.65 16.39 27.69
C GLU A 71 4.98 16.01 26.37
N LYS A 72 4.24 14.90 26.33
CA LYS A 72 3.44 14.52 25.16
C LYS A 72 2.40 15.58 24.82
N ARG A 73 1.68 16.11 25.81
CA ARG A 73 0.70 17.20 25.60
C ARG A 73 1.35 18.45 25.03
N LYS A 74 2.53 18.83 25.51
CA LYS A 74 3.30 19.96 24.97
C LYS A 74 3.71 19.71 23.51
N LEU A 75 4.19 18.51 23.18
CA LEU A 75 4.56 18.16 21.81
C LEU A 75 3.35 18.16 20.86
N LEU A 76 2.21 17.63 21.28
CA LEU A 76 0.97 17.64 20.49
C LEU A 76 0.44 19.05 20.20
N ALA A 77 0.84 20.06 20.98
CA ALA A 77 0.48 21.46 20.72
C ALA A 77 1.32 22.10 19.59
N ILE A 78 2.49 21.52 19.28
CA ILE A 78 3.40 21.99 18.23
C ILE A 78 2.83 21.63 16.85
N GLU A 79 2.99 22.52 15.88
CA GLU A 79 2.48 22.34 14.52
C GLU A 79 2.99 21.05 13.84
N GLU A 80 4.22 20.61 14.14
CA GLU A 80 4.81 19.38 13.61
C GLU A 80 3.99 18.12 13.94
N TYR A 81 3.30 18.10 15.08
CA TYR A 81 2.48 16.97 15.53
C TYR A 81 1.01 17.10 15.15
N ARG A 82 0.62 18.21 14.48
CA ARG A 82 -0.73 18.35 13.95
C ARG A 82 -0.94 17.43 12.76
N GLU A 83 -2.18 16.99 12.61
CA GLU A 83 -2.58 16.23 11.43
C GLU A 83 -2.63 17.16 10.22
N TYR A 84 -1.99 16.75 9.13
CA TYR A 84 -2.10 17.40 7.84
C TYR A 84 -2.58 16.40 6.79
N ASP A 85 -3.19 16.91 5.73
CA ASP A 85 -3.78 16.10 4.67
C ASP A 85 -3.19 16.41 3.30
N GLU A 86 -3.05 15.37 2.48
CA GLU A 86 -2.62 15.47 1.09
C GLU A 86 -3.54 14.64 0.18
N GLU A 87 -4.00 15.23 -0.93
CA GLU A 87 -4.71 14.50 -1.98
C GLU A 87 -3.73 13.87 -2.97
N THR A 88 -3.78 12.56 -3.09
CA THR A 88 -2.91 11.79 -3.98
C THR A 88 -3.72 10.93 -4.96
N PRO A 89 -3.37 10.92 -6.26
CA PRO A 89 -3.96 10.00 -7.21
C PRO A 89 -3.39 8.58 -7.01
N TYR A 90 -4.20 7.57 -7.31
CA TYR A 90 -3.77 6.17 -7.31
C TYR A 90 -4.25 5.43 -8.55
N LEU A 91 -3.53 4.39 -8.95
CA LEU A 91 -3.93 3.49 -10.04
C LEU A 91 -4.39 2.11 -9.52
N PHE A 92 -3.97 1.74 -8.33
CA PHE A 92 -4.36 0.51 -7.64
C PHE A 92 -4.23 0.74 -6.12
N LEU A 93 -4.99 -0.04 -5.34
CA LEU A 93 -4.92 -0.01 -3.88
C LEU A 93 -4.09 -1.18 -3.38
N SER A 94 -3.12 -0.89 -2.51
CA SER A 94 -2.35 -1.92 -1.81
C SER A 94 -3.02 -2.28 -0.49
N VAL A 95 -3.50 -3.51 -0.42
CA VAL A 95 -4.29 -4.06 0.67
C VAL A 95 -3.42 -5.03 1.45
N ASP A 96 -3.18 -4.76 2.73
CA ASP A 96 -2.33 -5.61 3.55
C ASP A 96 -3.17 -6.72 4.19
N LEU A 97 -2.84 -7.98 3.92
CA LEU A 97 -3.48 -9.10 4.59
C LEU A 97 -2.97 -9.20 6.04
N PRO A 98 -3.83 -9.58 7.00
CA PRO A 98 -3.37 -9.83 8.36
C PRO A 98 -2.37 -11.00 8.36
N PRO A 99 -1.42 -10.99 9.31
CA PRO A 99 -0.46 -12.08 9.41
C PRO A 99 -1.19 -13.40 9.66
N PRO A 100 -0.67 -14.52 9.13
CA PRO A 100 -1.22 -15.83 9.46
C PRO A 100 -1.17 -16.03 10.98
N PRO A 101 -2.16 -16.73 11.57
CA PRO A 101 -2.14 -17.04 12.99
C PRO A 101 -0.85 -17.79 13.35
N LEU A 102 -0.20 -17.38 14.44
CA LEU A 102 1.10 -17.93 14.86
C LEU A 102 1.00 -19.38 15.35
N PHE A 103 -0.16 -19.79 15.84
CA PHE A 103 -0.38 -21.12 16.40
C PHE A 103 -1.11 -21.98 15.38
N ARG A 104 -0.57 -23.17 15.14
CA ARG A 104 -1.27 -24.25 14.45
C ARG A 104 -2.21 -24.89 15.45
N ASP A 105 -3.43 -25.23 15.01
CA ASP A 105 -4.37 -25.97 15.82
C ASP A 105 -3.75 -27.31 16.30
N GLU A 106 -4.10 -27.78 17.49
CA GLU A 106 -3.57 -29.03 18.09
C GLU A 106 -3.77 -30.24 17.17
N PHE A 107 -4.79 -30.17 16.32
CA PHE A 107 -5.19 -31.20 15.38
C PHE A 107 -4.46 -31.19 14.02
N LYS A 108 -3.46 -30.31 13.81
CA LYS A 108 -2.67 -30.22 12.55
C LYS A 108 -3.49 -30.10 11.25
N GLU A 109 -4.77 -29.76 11.33
CA GLU A 109 -5.52 -29.40 10.13
C GLU A 109 -5.02 -28.05 9.63
N SER A 110 -4.63 -27.99 8.36
CA SER A 110 -4.14 -26.76 7.73
C SER A 110 -5.33 -25.83 7.49
N ILE A 111 -5.77 -25.12 8.52
CA ILE A 111 -6.86 -24.16 8.41
C ILE A 111 -6.33 -22.93 7.67
N ILE A 112 -6.76 -22.75 6.42
CA ILE A 112 -6.46 -21.55 5.64
C ILE A 112 -7.20 -20.37 6.30
N PRO A 113 -6.49 -19.33 6.78
CA PRO A 113 -7.14 -18.20 7.42
C PRO A 113 -7.99 -17.44 6.41
N GLN A 114 -9.25 -17.17 6.76
CA GLN A 114 -10.18 -16.41 5.95
C GLN A 114 -10.40 -15.04 6.57
N VAL A 115 -10.42 -14.00 5.74
CA VAL A 115 -10.64 -12.62 6.16
C VAL A 115 -11.62 -11.96 5.20
N PRO A 116 -12.73 -11.39 5.69
CA PRO A 116 -13.68 -10.70 4.83
C PRO A 116 -13.06 -9.49 4.13
N LEU A 117 -13.37 -9.30 2.85
CA LEU A 117 -12.81 -8.21 2.05
C LEU A 117 -13.08 -6.83 2.65
N PHE A 118 -14.29 -6.59 3.18
CA PHE A 118 -14.66 -5.31 3.78
C PHE A 118 -13.76 -4.93 4.96
N GLN A 119 -13.31 -5.92 5.74
CA GLN A 119 -12.43 -5.70 6.88
C GLN A 119 -11.06 -5.20 6.45
N ILE A 120 -10.58 -5.62 5.28
CA ILE A 120 -9.28 -5.17 4.78
C ILE A 120 -9.40 -3.81 4.07
N LEU A 121 -10.58 -3.53 3.50
CA LEU A 121 -10.89 -2.23 2.90
C LEU A 121 -11.14 -1.12 3.91
N THR A 122 -11.37 -1.43 5.20
CA THR A 122 -11.45 -0.40 6.26
C THR A 122 -10.18 0.45 6.33
N LYS A 123 -9.04 -0.03 5.84
CA LYS A 123 -7.84 0.79 5.63
C LYS A 123 -8.11 2.13 4.92
N PHE A 124 -9.13 2.18 4.05
CA PHE A 124 -9.46 3.32 3.20
C PHE A 124 -10.75 4.06 3.58
N ASP A 125 -11.29 3.80 4.77
CA ASP A 125 -12.56 4.38 5.27
C ASP A 125 -12.44 5.82 5.81
N GLY A 126 -11.23 6.37 5.89
CA GLY A 126 -10.97 7.67 6.48
C GLY A 126 -11.07 7.71 8.00
N GLN A 127 -11.17 6.56 8.68
CA GLN A 127 -11.24 6.41 10.15
C GLN A 127 -10.07 5.56 10.68
N THR A 128 -9.76 4.44 10.02
CA THR A 128 -8.75 3.47 10.44
C THR A 128 -7.34 4.06 10.26
N ALA A 129 -6.63 4.28 11.36
CA ALA A 129 -5.25 4.74 11.35
C ALA A 129 -4.27 3.56 11.30
N GLN A 130 -3.24 3.69 10.47
CA GLN A 130 -2.14 2.73 10.37
C GLN A 130 -0.84 3.37 10.85
N GLU A 131 -0.09 2.62 11.64
CA GLU A 131 1.25 3.02 12.06
C GLU A 131 2.26 2.80 10.94
N HIS A 132 2.96 3.88 10.58
CA HIS A 132 4.10 3.88 9.67
C HIS A 132 5.35 4.27 10.46
N LYS A 133 6.23 3.30 10.67
CA LYS A 133 7.51 3.51 11.35
C LYS A 133 8.59 3.82 10.32
N THR A 134 9.25 4.95 10.49
CA THR A 134 10.49 5.31 9.81
C THR A 134 11.64 5.11 10.80
N TYR A 135 12.90 5.09 10.33
CA TYR A 135 14.08 4.92 11.19
C TYR A 135 14.15 5.92 12.37
N LYS A 136 13.57 7.13 12.22
CA LYS A 136 13.62 8.20 13.22
C LYS A 136 12.27 8.55 13.83
N ASP A 137 11.19 8.36 13.09
CA ASP A 137 9.87 8.91 13.42
C ASP A 137 8.76 7.87 13.20
N ASN A 138 7.73 7.93 14.04
CA ASN A 138 6.51 7.16 13.88
C ASN A 138 5.38 8.07 13.40
N PHE A 139 4.64 7.63 12.40
CA PHE A 139 3.49 8.36 11.86
C PHE A 139 2.22 7.51 11.96
N LEU A 140 1.11 8.15 12.27
CA LEU A 140 -0.22 7.60 12.00
C LEU A 140 -0.68 8.12 10.65
N LYS A 141 -1.00 7.20 9.75
CA LYS A 141 -1.60 7.52 8.45
C LYS A 141 -3.00 6.96 8.36
N ARG A 142 -3.91 7.77 7.84
CA ARG A 142 -5.30 7.38 7.59
C ARG A 142 -5.64 7.69 6.15
N TYR A 143 -6.24 6.74 5.46
CA TYR A 143 -6.52 6.84 4.03
C TYR A 143 -8.02 6.94 3.82
N GLU A 144 -8.44 7.85 2.95
CA GLU A 144 -9.84 8.06 2.59
C GLU A 144 -9.97 8.10 1.08
N ILE A 145 -10.80 7.25 0.48
CA ILE A 145 -11.05 7.32 -0.96
C ILE A 145 -11.98 8.50 -1.26
N ARG A 146 -11.47 9.48 -2.02
CA ARG A 146 -12.24 10.65 -2.47
C ARG A 146 -12.90 10.44 -3.81
N LYS A 147 -12.27 9.66 -4.70
CA LYS A 147 -12.81 9.33 -6.03
C LYS A 147 -12.46 7.89 -6.38
N LEU A 148 -13.48 7.11 -6.74
CA LEU A 148 -13.32 5.77 -7.29
C LEU A 148 -13.10 5.82 -8.81
N PRO A 149 -12.19 5.00 -9.34
CA PRO A 149 -12.07 4.78 -10.77
C PRO A 149 -13.20 3.88 -11.29
N PRO A 150 -13.51 3.91 -12.61
CA PRO A 150 -14.42 2.94 -13.22
C PRO A 150 -13.99 1.48 -13.03
N TYR A 151 -12.69 1.21 -13.02
CA TYR A 151 -12.11 -0.10 -12.73
C TYR A 151 -11.14 0.01 -11.56
N LEU A 152 -11.47 -0.65 -10.45
CA LEU A 152 -10.65 -0.67 -9.24
C LEU A 152 -9.74 -1.90 -9.23
N ILE A 153 -8.43 -1.68 -9.07
CA ILE A 153 -7.46 -2.77 -8.89
C ILE A 153 -7.08 -2.85 -7.41
N LEU A 154 -7.23 -4.04 -6.82
CA LEU A 154 -6.79 -4.37 -5.46
C LEU A 154 -5.59 -5.30 -5.53
N CYS A 155 -4.46 -4.88 -4.95
CA CYS A 155 -3.25 -5.69 -4.82
C CYS A 155 -3.11 -6.15 -3.38
N PHE A 156 -3.33 -7.44 -3.13
CA PHE A 156 -3.19 -8.05 -1.81
C PHE A 156 -1.71 -8.33 -1.53
N ARG A 157 -1.18 -7.71 -0.49
CA ARG A 157 0.18 -7.93 -0.01
C ARG A 157 0.15 -8.99 1.08
N VAL A 158 0.73 -10.13 0.78
CA VAL A 158 0.98 -11.19 1.75
C VAL A 158 2.27 -10.83 2.48
N LYS A 159 2.18 -10.52 3.77
CA LYS A 159 3.36 -10.53 4.64
C LYS A 159 3.68 -11.99 4.93
N LEU A 160 4.58 -12.58 4.15
CA LEU A 160 5.12 -13.89 4.50
C LEU A 160 5.79 -13.75 5.87
N PRO A 161 5.52 -14.66 6.82
CA PRO A 161 6.37 -14.75 8.00
C PRO A 161 7.80 -14.99 7.50
N ILE A 162 8.75 -14.23 8.03
CA ILE A 162 10.16 -14.53 7.88
C ILE A 162 10.33 -15.91 8.52
N TYR A 163 10.31 -16.97 7.72
CA TYR A 163 10.83 -18.25 8.15
C TYR A 163 12.33 -18.01 8.38
N ILE A 164 12.69 -17.74 9.63
CA ILE A 164 14.04 -18.05 10.07
C ILE A 164 14.08 -19.58 10.02
N GLU A 165 14.52 -20.12 8.88
CA GLU A 165 15.07 -21.46 8.83
C GLU A 165 16.28 -21.43 9.77
N PHE A 166 16.04 -21.78 11.04
CA PHE A 166 17.10 -22.36 11.85
C PHE A 166 17.41 -23.71 11.20
N LEU A 167 18.47 -23.69 10.38
CA LEU A 167 19.23 -24.85 9.94
C LEU A 167 19.40 -25.83 11.10
N ASN A 168 19.00 -27.09 10.87
CA ASN A 168 19.70 -28.25 11.41
C ASN A 168 20.58 -28.80 10.30
#